data_AF-A0A925ZWQ6-F1
#
_entry.id   AF-A0A925ZWQ6-F1
#
_cell.length_a   1.000
_cell.length_b   1.000
_cell.length_c   1.000
_cell.angle_alpha   90.00
_cell.angle_beta   90.00
_cell.angle_gamma   90.00
#
_symmetry.space_group_name_H-M   'P 1'
#
loop_
_entity.id
_entity.type
_entity.pdbx_description
1 polymer ?
#
loop_
_entity_poly.entity_id
_entity_poly.type
_entity_poly.pdbx_seq_one_letter_code
_entity_poly.pdbx_strand_id
1 'polypeptide(L)'
;DGLAVFEDVATEPCALINPFAAQQMQLGFYAGQALRTPGGQAIGSLCVLDRKPRHLSPAESQLLEQLALVAQDLLLLQTTQVADSGLRTLRTRLDGPLLQSLTRLTTLAELNEWDAAPDAAEAQRYTDARLDEARHLTQAMHRELQAALAELG
;
A
#
# COMPACT_ATOMS: atom_id res chain seq x y z
N ASP A 1 1.00 9.57 11.80
CA ASP A 1 0.14 8.81 12.73
C ASP A 1 -0.94 8.04 12.01
N GLY A 2 -0.90 6.71 12.11
CA GLY A 2 -1.87 5.82 11.46
C GLY A 2 -1.38 4.39 11.22
N LEU A 3 -0.08 4.14 11.41
CA LEU A 3 0.52 2.82 11.29
C LEU A 3 0.35 2.03 12.60
N ALA A 4 -0.15 0.80 12.50
CA ALA A 4 -0.17 -0.19 13.57
C ALA A 4 0.59 -1.44 13.12
N VAL A 5 1.53 -1.92 13.93
CA VAL A 5 2.37 -3.09 13.62
C VAL A 5 2.32 -4.07 14.78
N PHE A 6 2.05 -5.34 14.47
CA PHE A 6 2.10 -6.47 15.39
C PHE A 6 3.00 -7.53 14.74
N GLU A 7 4.27 -7.58 15.16
CA GLU A 7 5.32 -8.36 14.49
C GLU A 7 5.20 -9.87 14.75
N ASP A 8 4.72 -10.23 15.95
CA ASP A 8 4.41 -11.59 16.36
C ASP A 8 3.08 -11.63 17.12
N VAL A 9 2.01 -11.97 16.40
CA VAL A 9 0.64 -12.00 16.93
C VAL A 9 0.43 -13.08 18.01
N ALA A 10 1.31 -14.09 18.09
CA ALA A 10 1.24 -15.08 19.16
C ALA A 10 1.71 -14.51 20.51
N THR A 11 2.65 -13.57 20.48
CA THR A 11 3.16 -12.89 21.67
C THR A 11 2.39 -11.60 21.99
N GLU A 12 2.00 -10.87 20.95
CA GLU A 12 1.24 -9.62 21.03
C GLU A 12 0.00 -9.70 20.12
N PRO A 13 -1.14 -10.19 20.64
CA PRO A 13 -2.36 -10.31 19.85
C PRO A 13 -2.78 -8.99 19.19
N CYS A 14 -3.05 -9.03 17.89
CA CYS A 14 -3.47 -7.85 17.13
C CYS A 14 -4.82 -7.33 17.64
N ALA A 15 -4.82 -6.15 18.28
CA ALA A 15 -6.02 -5.54 18.84
C ALA A 15 -7.02 -5.06 17.78
N LEU A 16 -6.63 -5.01 16.50
CA LEU A 16 -7.44 -4.54 15.38
C LEU A 16 -8.23 -5.67 14.69
N ILE A 17 -7.94 -6.94 15.02
CA ILE A 17 -8.57 -8.10 14.41
C ILE A 17 -9.23 -8.95 15.50
N ASN A 18 -10.45 -9.43 15.23
CA ASN A 18 -11.13 -10.34 16.14
C ASN A 18 -10.29 -11.64 16.32
N PRO A 19 -10.07 -12.13 17.55
CA PRO A 19 -9.25 -13.33 17.80
C PRO A 19 -9.65 -14.57 17.00
N PHE A 20 -10.95 -14.78 16.78
CA PHE A 20 -11.44 -15.91 15.97
C PHE A 20 -11.03 -15.76 14.50
N ALA A 21 -11.14 -14.54 13.94
CA ALA A 21 -10.69 -14.26 12.58
C ALA A 21 -9.17 -14.39 12.45
N ALA A 22 -8.41 -13.87 13.42
CA ALA A 22 -6.95 -14.02 13.47
C ALA A 22 -6.54 -15.50 13.48
N GLN A 23 -7.22 -16.34 14.27
CA GLN A 23 -6.98 -17.78 14.31
C GLN A 23 -7.31 -18.47 12.98
N GLN A 24 -8.45 -18.16 12.36
CA GLN A 24 -8.85 -18.75 11.08
C GLN A 24 -7.88 -18.41 9.94
N MET A 25 -7.31 -17.21 9.97
CA MET A 25 -6.31 -16.76 8.99
C MET A 25 -4.89 -17.29 9.29
N GLN A 26 -4.69 -17.92 10.46
CA GLN A 26 -3.37 -18.28 11.00
C GLN A 26 -2.45 -17.06 11.05
N LEU A 27 -2.97 -15.93 11.54
CA LEU A 27 -2.27 -14.66 11.51
C LEU A 27 -1.03 -14.69 12.41
N GLY A 28 0.15 -14.47 11.83
CA GLY A 28 1.42 -14.37 12.54
C GLY A 28 1.96 -12.94 12.59
N PHE A 29 1.63 -12.12 11.58
CA PHE A 29 2.09 -10.74 11.43
C PHE A 29 0.97 -9.84 10.91
N TYR A 30 0.91 -8.61 11.40
CA TYR A 30 0.03 -7.57 10.88
C TYR A 30 0.76 -6.23 10.79
N ALA A 31 0.65 -5.55 9.65
CA ALA A 31 0.95 -4.13 9.54
C ALA A 31 -0.21 -3.43 8.82
N GLY A 32 -0.77 -2.39 9.42
CA GLY A 32 -1.93 -1.67 8.88
C GLY A 32 -1.71 -0.17 8.91
N GLN A 33 -1.92 0.49 7.77
CA GLN A 33 -1.97 1.93 7.68
C GLN A 33 -3.43 2.38 7.55
N ALA A 34 -3.87 3.26 8.45
CA ALA A 34 -5.22 3.81 8.41
C ALA A 34 -5.49 4.59 7.12
N LEU A 35 -6.66 4.35 6.53
CA LEU A 35 -7.22 5.12 5.41
C LEU A 35 -8.20 6.15 5.96
N ARG A 36 -8.06 7.40 5.54
CA ARG A 36 -8.82 8.55 6.03
C ARG A 36 -9.43 9.34 4.88
N THR A 37 -10.60 9.93 5.14
CA THR A 37 -11.16 10.95 4.25
C THR A 37 -10.34 12.24 4.29
N PRO A 38 -10.53 13.18 3.35
CA PRO A 38 -9.93 14.51 3.43
C PRO A 38 -10.28 15.26 4.74
N GLY A 39 -11.42 14.94 5.35
CA GLY A 39 -11.83 15.47 6.66
C GLY A 39 -11.18 14.76 7.86
N GLY A 40 -10.26 13.81 7.65
CA GLY A 40 -9.52 13.09 8.68
C GLY A 40 -10.25 11.88 9.29
N GLN A 41 -11.49 11.61 8.88
CA GLN A 41 -12.27 10.48 9.38
C GLN A 41 -11.68 9.17 8.88
N ALA A 42 -11.41 8.22 9.78
CA ALA A 42 -10.95 6.89 9.41
C ALA A 42 -12.09 6.11 8.73
N ILE A 43 -11.82 5.58 7.54
CA ILE A 43 -12.77 4.81 6.70
C ILE A 43 -12.33 3.36 6.52
N GLY A 44 -11.12 3.01 6.95
CA GLY A 44 -10.59 1.66 6.86
C GLY A 44 -9.08 1.63 7.08
N SER A 45 -8.42 0.59 6.56
CA SER A 45 -6.97 0.46 6.58
C SER A 45 -6.48 -0.33 5.36
N LEU A 46 -5.29 0.02 4.86
CA LEU A 46 -4.52 -0.81 3.95
C LEU A 46 -3.57 -1.66 4.80
N CYS A 47 -3.64 -2.98 4.67
CA CYS A 47 -2.92 -3.90 5.54
C CYS A 47 -2.08 -4.92 4.78
N VAL A 48 -0.94 -5.28 5.37
CA VAL A 48 -0.11 -6.44 5.02
C VAL A 48 -0.25 -7.48 6.13
N LEU A 49 -0.45 -8.73 5.73
CA LEU A 49 -0.69 -9.86 6.62
C LEU A 49 0.30 -10.98 6.24
N ASP A 50 0.86 -11.64 7.25
CA ASP A 50 1.64 -12.86 7.05
C ASP A 50 1.22 -13.92 8.09
N ARG A 51 1.38 -15.20 7.75
CA ARG A 51 1.15 -16.32 8.67
C ARG A 51 2.33 -16.58 9.59
N LYS A 52 3.50 -16.01 9.27
CA LYS A 52 4.70 -16.09 10.11
C LYS A 52 4.98 -14.74 10.76
N PRO A 53 5.52 -14.72 11.98
CA PRO A 53 6.09 -13.52 12.55
C PRO A 53 7.18 -12.94 11.64
N ARG A 54 7.23 -11.62 11.52
CA ARG A 54 8.30 -10.92 10.79
C ARG A 54 8.43 -9.47 11.25
N HIS A 55 9.60 -8.90 10.99
CA HIS A 55 9.85 -7.48 11.21
C HIS A 55 9.38 -6.65 10.01
N LEU A 56 8.85 -5.46 10.28
CA LEU A 56 8.55 -4.47 9.25
C LEU A 56 9.72 -3.48 9.16
N SER A 57 10.45 -3.49 8.05
CA SER A 57 11.56 -2.54 7.85
C SER A 57 11.04 -1.10 7.67
N PRO A 58 11.88 -0.08 7.96
CA PRO A 58 11.52 1.31 7.72
C PRO A 58 11.13 1.59 6.25
N ALA A 59 11.79 0.95 5.29
CA ALA A 59 11.50 1.10 3.86
C ALA A 59 10.12 0.52 3.49
N GLU A 60 9.76 -0.65 4.04
CA GLU A 60 8.44 -1.26 3.85
C GLU A 60 7.35 -0.42 4.54
N SER A 61 7.62 0.10 5.74
CA SER A 61 6.71 0.99 6.45
C SER A 61 6.38 2.24 5.64
N GLN A 62 7.39 2.89 5.05
CA GLN A 62 7.19 4.06 4.21
C GLN A 62 6.44 3.73 2.92
N LEU A 63 6.73 2.57 2.31
CA LEU A 63 6.01 2.13 1.12
C LEU A 63 4.54 1.85 1.43
N LEU A 64 4.24 1.20 2.56
CA LEU A 64 2.86 0.95 3.01
C LEU A 64 2.10 2.27 3.22
N GLU A 65 2.74 3.26 3.85
CA GLU A 65 2.17 4.59 4.01
C GLU A 65 1.85 5.26 2.67
N GLN A 66 2.78 5.21 1.72
CA GLN A 66 2.58 5.79 0.39
C GLN A 66 1.48 5.08 -0.41
N LEU A 67 1.41 3.74 -0.32
CA LEU A 67 0.35 2.97 -0.97
C LEU A 67 -1.02 3.29 -0.37
N ALA A 68 -1.08 3.54 0.94
CA ALA A 68 -2.31 3.96 1.61
C ALA A 68 -2.77 5.34 1.10
N LEU A 69 -1.85 6.29 0.87
CA LEU A 69 -2.18 7.58 0.26
C LEU A 69 -2.81 7.42 -1.12
N VAL A 70 -2.20 6.60 -1.99
CA VAL A 70 -2.75 6.27 -3.32
C VAL A 70 -4.15 5.63 -3.20
N ALA A 71 -4.34 4.70 -2.27
CA ALA A 71 -5.63 4.05 -2.05
C ALA A 71 -6.71 5.05 -1.60
N GLN A 72 -6.40 6.00 -0.71
CA GLN A 72 -7.33 7.05 -0.30
C GLN A 72 -7.79 7.91 -1.49
N ASP A 73 -6.85 8.31 -2.36
CA ASP A 73 -7.15 9.14 -3.52
C ASP A 73 -8.05 8.39 -4.52
N LEU A 74 -7.78 7.11 -4.75
CA LEU A 74 -8.62 6.26 -5.59
C LEU A 74 -10.02 6.06 -4.99
N LEU A 75 -10.14 5.88 -3.68
CA LEU A 75 -11.43 5.80 -2.99
C LEU A 75 -12.21 7.11 -3.13
N LEU A 76 -11.54 8.27 -2.99
CA LEU A 76 -12.16 9.57 -3.19
C LEU A 76 -12.74 9.69 -4.61
N LEU A 77 -11.95 9.35 -5.64
CA LEU A 77 -12.40 9.33 -7.04
C LEU A 77 -13.59 8.39 -7.29
N GLN A 78 -13.71 7.30 -6.53
CA GLN A 78 -14.86 6.39 -6.62
C GLN A 78 -16.11 6.97 -5.97
N THR A 79 -15.98 7.71 -4.87
CA THR A 79 -17.15 8.28 -4.17
C THR A 79 -17.77 9.48 -4.88
N THR A 80 -17.02 10.19 -5.71
CA THR A 80 -17.51 11.36 -6.49
C THR A 80 -18.40 10.98 -7.69
N GLN A 81 -18.74 9.70 -7.87
CA GLN A 81 -19.36 9.15 -9.09
C GLN A 81 -20.80 9.57 -9.43
N VAL A 82 -21.48 10.42 -8.65
CA VAL A 82 -22.93 10.55 -8.80
C VAL A 82 -23.39 11.52 -9.92
N ALA A 83 -22.56 12.40 -10.50
CA ALA A 83 -23.10 13.30 -11.56
C ALA A 83 -22.15 13.93 -12.61
N ASP A 84 -20.82 13.80 -12.53
CA ASP A 84 -19.95 14.66 -13.34
C ASP A 84 -19.33 14.00 -14.60
N SER A 85 -19.48 14.66 -15.74
CA SER A 85 -18.84 14.30 -17.01
C SER A 85 -17.33 14.58 -17.02
N GLY A 86 -16.87 15.58 -16.25
CA GLY A 86 -15.43 15.90 -16.12
C GLY A 86 -14.63 14.78 -15.44
N LEU A 87 -15.22 14.14 -14.43
CA LEU A 87 -14.63 13.00 -13.71
C LEU A 87 -14.37 11.79 -14.61
N ARG A 88 -15.23 11.53 -15.59
CA ARG A 88 -15.03 10.41 -16.53
C ARG A 88 -13.80 10.64 -17.39
N THR A 89 -13.62 11.85 -17.91
CA THR A 89 -12.44 12.22 -18.71
C THR A 89 -11.15 12.12 -17.91
N LEU A 90 -11.14 12.60 -16.66
CA LEU A 90 -9.97 12.50 -15.78
C LEU A 90 -9.60 11.05 -15.49
N ARG A 91 -10.59 10.19 -15.21
CA ARG A 91 -10.34 8.77 -14.97
C ARG A 91 -9.70 8.09 -16.19
N THR A 92 -10.23 8.32 -17.39
CA THR A 92 -9.64 7.76 -18.61
C THR A 92 -8.21 8.24 -18.86
N ARG A 93 -7.88 9.49 -18.48
CA ARG A 93 -6.49 10.01 -18.55
C ARG A 93 -5.56 9.31 -17.56
N LEU A 94 -6.06 8.99 -16.36
CA LEU A 94 -5.29 8.34 -15.30
C LEU A 94 -5.10 6.84 -15.51
N ASP A 95 -6.02 6.17 -16.22
CA ASP A 95 -5.98 4.72 -16.39
C ASP A 95 -4.64 4.24 -16.97
N GLY A 96 -4.09 4.91 -17.98
CA GLY A 96 -2.80 4.54 -18.60
C GLY A 96 -1.61 4.61 -17.64
N PRO A 97 -1.28 5.80 -17.08
CA PRO A 97 -0.18 5.96 -16.14
C PRO A 97 -0.29 5.10 -14.87
N LEU A 98 -1.51 4.96 -14.32
CA LEU A 98 -1.75 4.11 -13.15
C LEU A 98 -1.53 2.63 -13.49
N LEU A 99 -2.04 2.14 -14.63
CA LEU A 99 -1.82 0.77 -15.06
C LEU A 99 -0.34 0.47 -15.32
N GLN A 100 0.42 1.44 -15.86
CA GLN A 100 1.86 1.28 -16.06
C GLN A 100 2.60 1.15 -14.71
N SER A 101 2.27 2.02 -13.76
CA SER A 101 2.88 1.99 -12.42
C SER A 101 2.51 0.72 -11.66
N LEU A 102 1.24 0.29 -11.71
CA LEU A 102 0.78 -0.97 -11.12
C LEU A 102 1.45 -2.18 -11.77
N THR A 103 1.54 -2.21 -13.10
CA THR A 103 2.27 -3.28 -13.81
C THR A 103 3.70 -3.37 -13.31
N ARG A 104 4.41 -2.24 -13.16
CA ARG A 104 5.78 -2.23 -12.66
C ARG A 104 5.88 -2.66 -11.21
N LEU A 105 4.97 -2.24 -10.34
CA LEU A 105 4.89 -2.70 -8.94
C LEU A 105 4.68 -4.21 -8.85
N THR A 106 3.82 -4.79 -9.69
CA THR A 106 3.60 -6.24 -9.77
C THR A 106 4.85 -6.96 -10.26
N THR A 107 5.49 -6.49 -11.34
CA THR A 107 6.75 -7.07 -11.82
C THR A 107 7.84 -6.99 -10.77
N LEU A 108 7.91 -5.89 -10.02
CA LEU A 108 8.77 -5.82 -8.85
C LEU A 108 8.34 -6.96 -7.91
N ALA A 109 7.15 -6.98 -7.33
CA ALA A 109 6.72 -8.01 -6.39
C ALA A 109 7.06 -9.46 -6.81
N GLU A 110 6.84 -9.83 -8.08
CA GLU A 110 7.16 -11.17 -8.62
C GLU A 110 8.65 -11.52 -8.59
N LEU A 111 9.53 -10.57 -8.94
CA LEU A 111 10.98 -10.78 -8.89
C LEU A 111 11.51 -11.02 -7.46
N ASN A 112 10.72 -10.74 -6.41
CA ASN A 112 11.08 -11.07 -5.03
C ASN A 112 11.16 -12.60 -4.79
N GLU A 113 10.44 -13.39 -5.58
CA GLU A 113 10.42 -14.86 -5.44
C GLU A 113 11.58 -15.55 -6.15
N TRP A 114 12.34 -14.85 -7.00
CA TRP A 114 13.29 -15.47 -7.93
C TRP A 114 14.78 -15.36 -7.54
N ASP A 115 15.16 -14.50 -6.60
CA ASP A 115 16.57 -14.33 -6.23
C ASP A 115 16.83 -14.54 -4.74
N ALA A 116 17.17 -15.78 -4.38
CA ALA A 116 17.98 -16.06 -3.20
C ALA A 116 19.45 -15.87 -3.59
N ALA A 117 19.93 -14.61 -3.59
CA ALA A 117 21.35 -14.36 -3.85
C ALA A 117 22.20 -15.16 -2.82
N PRO A 118 23.31 -15.79 -3.24
CA PRO A 118 24.13 -16.60 -2.35
C PRO A 118 24.79 -15.79 -1.23
N ASP A 119 24.94 -14.47 -1.42
CA ASP A 119 25.42 -13.51 -0.42
C ASP A 119 24.26 -12.67 0.15
N ALA A 120 24.14 -12.67 1.48
CA ALA A 120 23.14 -11.90 2.23
C ALA A 120 23.26 -10.38 2.00
N ALA A 121 24.47 -9.84 1.79
CA ALA A 121 24.65 -8.41 1.55
C ALA A 121 24.17 -8.00 0.16
N GLU A 122 24.35 -8.86 -0.85
CA GLU A 122 23.86 -8.63 -2.20
C GLU A 122 22.34 -8.79 -2.27
N ALA A 123 21.78 -9.81 -1.60
CA ALA A 123 20.34 -9.97 -1.43
C ALA A 123 19.70 -8.72 -0.81
N GLN A 124 20.30 -8.20 0.27
CA GLN A 124 19.78 -7.00 0.94
C GLN A 124 19.81 -5.77 0.03
N ARG A 125 20.92 -5.53 -0.70
CA ARG A 125 21.01 -4.41 -1.64
C ARG A 125 19.96 -4.49 -2.75
N TYR A 126 19.68 -5.70 -3.23
CA TYR A 126 18.65 -5.92 -4.24
C TYR A 126 17.24 -5.63 -3.69
N THR A 127 16.95 -6.11 -2.48
CA THR A 127 15.69 -5.78 -1.77
C THR A 127 15.54 -4.27 -1.58
N ASP A 128 16.57 -3.59 -1.11
CA ASP A 128 16.56 -2.15 -0.86
C ASP A 128 16.31 -1.37 -2.17
N ALA A 129 17.07 -1.67 -3.24
CA ALA A 129 16.92 -1.02 -4.53
C ALA A 129 15.51 -1.17 -5.12
N ARG A 130 14.88 -2.33 -4.91
CA ARG A 130 13.51 -2.59 -5.37
C ARG A 130 12.46 -1.85 -4.55
N LEU A 131 12.61 -1.83 -3.23
CA LEU A 131 11.74 -1.04 -2.37
C LEU A 131 11.86 0.45 -2.69
N ASP A 132 13.06 0.92 -3.02
CA ASP A 132 13.30 2.30 -3.48
C ASP A 132 12.57 2.59 -4.79
N GLU A 133 12.65 1.68 -5.77
CA GLU A 133 11.91 1.83 -7.02
C GLU A 133 10.38 1.82 -6.80
N ALA A 134 9.89 0.89 -5.99
CA ALA A 134 8.46 0.83 -5.65
C ALA A 134 7.98 2.14 -5.02
N ARG A 135 8.76 2.71 -4.08
CA ARG A 135 8.44 4.00 -3.47
C ARG A 135 8.39 5.13 -4.50
N HIS A 136 9.35 5.20 -5.44
CA HIS A 136 9.32 6.21 -6.50
C HIS A 136 8.07 6.11 -7.38
N LEU A 137 7.66 4.89 -7.74
CA LEU A 137 6.44 4.65 -8.52
C LEU A 137 5.19 5.08 -7.75
N THR A 138 5.07 4.67 -6.49
CA THR A 138 3.92 5.04 -5.65
C THR A 138 3.83 6.55 -5.42
N GLN A 139 4.97 7.24 -5.23
CA GLN A 139 5.00 8.71 -5.15
C GLN A 139 4.59 9.39 -6.46
N ALA A 140 4.97 8.84 -7.61
CA ALA A 140 4.52 9.35 -8.91
C ALA A 140 3.00 9.20 -9.06
N MET A 141 2.46 8.02 -8.77
CA MET A 141 1.02 7.76 -8.79
C MET A 141 0.25 8.73 -7.89
N HIS A 142 0.72 8.92 -6.65
CA HIS A 142 0.07 9.84 -5.72
C HIS A 142 0.07 11.28 -6.25
N ARG A 143 1.18 11.76 -6.81
CA ARG A 143 1.24 13.11 -7.41
C ARG A 143 0.29 13.26 -8.59
N GLU A 144 0.20 12.27 -9.46
CA GLU A 144 -0.73 12.29 -10.61
C GLU A 144 -2.19 12.32 -10.14
N LEU A 145 -2.52 11.50 -9.14
CA LEU A 145 -3.86 11.48 -8.54
C LEU A 145 -4.22 12.80 -7.88
N GLN A 146 -3.31 13.39 -7.10
CA GLN A 146 -3.50 14.69 -6.46
C GLN A 146 -3.67 15.81 -7.50
N ALA A 147 -2.88 15.81 -8.57
CA ALA A 147 -3.03 16.78 -9.65
C ALA A 147 -4.41 16.67 -10.32
N ALA A 148 -4.87 15.45 -10.60
CA ALA A 148 -6.20 15.24 -11.17
C ALA A 148 -7.33 15.60 -10.20
N LEU A 149 -7.16 15.35 -8.90
CA LEU A 149 -8.10 15.75 -7.85
C LEU A 149 -8.20 17.27 -7.71
N ALA A 150 -7.09 17.98 -7.87
CA ALA A 150 -7.08 19.45 -7.87
C ALA A 150 -7.79 20.04 -9.11
N GLU A 151 -7.80 19.35 -10.25
CA GLU A 151 -8.58 19.78 -11.44
C GLU A 151 -10.10 19.72 -11.22
N LEU A 152 -10.57 19.03 -10.17
CA LEU A 152 -11.99 18.86 -9.82
C LEU A 152 -12.51 19.88 -8.80
N GLY A 153 -11.62 20.69 -8.21
CA GLY A 153 -11.91 21.69 -7.18
C GLY A 153 -11.79 23.11 -7.68
#